data_AF-A0A074ZXA1-F1
#
_entry.id   AF-A0A074ZXA1-F1
#
_cell.length_a   1.000
_cell.length_b   1.000
_cell.length_c   1.000
_cell.angle_alpha   90.00
_cell.angle_beta   90.00
_cell.angle_gamma   90.00
#
_symmetry.space_group_name_H-M   'P 1'
#
loop_
_entity.id
_entity.type
_entity.pdbx_description
1 polymer ?
#
loop_
_entity_poly.entity_id
_entity_poly.type
_entity_poly.pdbx_seq_one_letter_code
_entity_poly.pdbx_strand_id
1 'polypeptide(L)'
;MNFIIPISLCDWSPVIQSIQINRTLKHIGFRSCDISHSECPVTKPRRPAPAWISNPKILRSICQAVASSLQITTALVFLELKNIPLIQADVNCLCKGIANNRTLRHLSLNGCPIGDTGIAEICRALRHAPDLATMNISGCQITQIGAAHIAELIK
;
A
#
# COMPACT_ATOMS: atom_id res chain seq x y z
N MET A 1 -17.67 15.45 19.04
CA MET A 1 -17.08 14.10 19.01
C MET A 1 -17.53 13.43 17.73
N ASN A 2 -16.66 13.31 16.73
CA ASN A 2 -17.00 12.57 15.51
C ASN A 2 -16.84 11.07 15.80
N PHE A 3 -17.96 10.41 16.07
CA PHE A 3 -18.02 8.95 16.13
C PHE A 3 -17.89 8.41 14.71
N ILE A 4 -16.66 8.15 14.29
CA ILE A 4 -16.41 7.36 13.09
C ILE A 4 -16.76 5.93 13.45
N ILE A 5 -17.91 5.45 12.97
CA ILE A 5 -18.31 4.05 13.10
C ILE A 5 -17.31 3.23 12.27
N PRO A 6 -16.58 2.28 12.86
CA PRO A 6 -15.66 1.45 12.11
C PRO A 6 -16.44 0.53 11.16
N ILE A 7 -15.99 0.45 9.91
CA ILE A 7 -16.50 -0.48 8.90
C ILE A 7 -16.42 -1.91 9.46
N SER A 8 -17.55 -2.61 9.55
CA SER A 8 -17.56 -4.00 10.02
C SER A 8 -16.87 -4.90 8.99
N LEU A 9 -16.44 -6.11 9.40
CA LEU A 9 -15.77 -7.04 8.49
C LEU A 9 -16.64 -7.38 7.25
N CYS A 10 -17.97 -7.42 7.41
CA CYS A 10 -18.92 -7.71 6.34
C CYS A 10 -19.03 -6.54 5.34
N ASP A 11 -18.88 -5.30 5.81
CA ASP A 11 -19.02 -4.09 5.01
C ASP A 11 -17.82 -3.83 4.08
N TRP A 12 -16.74 -4.62 4.22
CA TRP A 12 -15.60 -4.56 3.31
C TRP A 12 -15.88 -5.16 1.94
N SER A 13 -16.80 -6.12 1.82
CA SER A 13 -17.06 -6.80 0.55
C SER A 13 -17.54 -5.83 -0.55
N PRO A 14 -18.55 -4.96 -0.33
CA PRO A 14 -18.97 -3.97 -1.32
C PRO A 14 -17.84 -2.98 -1.67
N VAL A 15 -17.04 -2.57 -0.68
CA VAL A 15 -15.91 -1.66 -0.89
C VAL A 15 -14.87 -2.31 -1.81
N ILE A 16 -14.47 -3.54 -1.52
CA ILE A 16 -13.51 -4.33 -2.31
C ILE A 16 -14.03 -4.52 -3.75
N GLN A 17 -15.29 -4.90 -3.91
CA GLN A 17 -15.90 -5.07 -5.24
C GLN A 17 -15.92 -3.76 -6.03
N SER A 18 -16.26 -2.64 -5.38
CA SER A 18 -16.29 -1.34 -6.05
C SER A 18 -14.91 -0.94 -6.57
N ILE A 19 -13.84 -1.18 -5.80
CA ILE A 19 -12.47 -0.87 -6.21
C ILE A 19 -12.05 -1.74 -7.40
N GLN A 20 -12.43 -3.02 -7.40
CA GLN A 20 -12.07 -3.97 -8.47
C GLN A 20 -12.62 -3.58 -9.84
N ILE A 21 -13.79 -2.96 -9.89
CA ILE A 21 -14.46 -2.60 -11.16
C ILE A 21 -14.30 -1.13 -11.52
N ASN A 22 -13.89 -0.28 -10.57
CA ASN A 22 -13.80 1.15 -10.79
C ASN A 22 -12.63 1.51 -11.73
N ARG A 23 -12.92 2.35 -12.73
CA ARG A 23 -11.97 2.82 -13.75
C ARG A 23 -11.72 4.33 -13.72
N THR A 24 -12.23 5.03 -12.71
CA THR A 24 -12.26 6.50 -12.65
C THR A 24 -11.56 7.07 -11.43
N LEU A 25 -11.33 6.25 -10.40
CA LEU A 25 -10.62 6.65 -9.18
C LEU A 25 -9.21 7.08 -9.53
N LYS A 26 -8.89 8.32 -9.15
CA LYS A 26 -7.55 8.90 -9.31
C LYS A 26 -6.66 8.68 -8.09
N HIS A 27 -7.28 8.38 -6.95
CA HIS A 27 -6.61 8.21 -5.67
C HIS A 27 -7.25 7.05 -4.91
N ILE A 28 -6.43 6.08 -4.51
CA ILE A 28 -6.79 5.03 -3.56
C ILE A 28 -5.85 5.13 -2.37
N GLY A 29 -6.40 5.21 -1.16
CA GLY A 29 -5.63 5.38 0.07
C GLY A 29 -6.18 4.52 1.21
N PHE A 30 -5.34 3.64 1.75
CA PHE A 30 -5.62 2.88 2.97
C PHE A 30 -4.59 3.25 4.03
N ARG A 31 -5.05 3.70 5.19
CA ARG A 31 -4.18 4.21 6.27
C ARG A 31 -4.57 3.61 7.61
N SER A 32 -3.57 3.15 8.36
CA SER A 32 -3.69 2.78 9.76
C SER A 32 -3.05 3.82 10.68
N CYS A 33 -3.59 3.92 11.89
CA CYS A 33 -3.01 4.73 12.97
C CYS A 33 -2.03 3.96 13.86
N ASP A 34 -1.82 2.67 13.64
CA ASP A 34 -0.89 1.89 14.46
C ASP A 34 0.56 2.16 14.03
N ILE A 35 1.39 2.54 14.99
CA ILE A 35 2.79 2.91 14.79
C ILE A 35 3.62 2.09 15.77
N SER A 36 4.05 0.91 15.33
CA SER A 36 5.08 0.12 16.02
C SER A 36 6.49 0.73 15.86
N HIS A 37 6.66 1.72 14.97
CA HIS A 37 7.98 2.26 14.58
C HIS A 37 8.13 3.78 14.72
N SER A 38 7.23 4.46 15.44
CA SER A 38 7.42 5.88 15.79
C SER A 38 8.26 5.94 17.06
N GLU A 39 9.49 6.42 16.94
CA GLU A 39 10.37 6.84 18.07
C GLU A 39 9.81 8.06 18.83
N CYS A 40 8.49 8.15 19.02
CA CYS A 40 7.88 9.18 19.86
C CYS A 40 7.63 8.62 21.27
N PRO A 41 8.03 9.35 22.34
CA PRO A 41 7.69 8.99 23.71
C PRO A 41 6.17 8.87 23.86
N VAL A 42 5.67 7.67 24.12
CA VAL A 42 4.24 7.35 24.06
C VAL A 42 3.53 7.85 25.33
N THR A 43 2.92 9.03 25.27
CA THR A 43 2.03 9.57 26.32
C THR A 43 0.54 9.32 26.05
N LYS A 44 0.18 8.58 24.99
CA LYS A 44 -1.23 8.32 24.62
C LYS A 44 -1.53 6.82 24.56
N PRO A 45 -2.69 6.38 25.08
CA PRO A 45 -3.10 4.98 25.00
C PRO A 45 -3.19 4.55 23.52
N ARG A 46 -2.53 3.43 23.21
CA ARG A 46 -2.55 2.81 21.88
C ARG A 46 -3.99 2.44 21.52
N ARG A 47 -4.49 2.99 20.42
CA ARG A 47 -5.78 2.54 19.87
C ARG A 47 -5.53 1.17 19.23
N PRO A 48 -6.39 0.16 19.47
CA PRO A 48 -6.27 -1.12 18.81
C PRO A 48 -6.34 -0.91 17.29
N ALA A 49 -5.51 -1.65 16.56
CA ALA A 49 -5.51 -1.61 15.11
C ALA A 49 -6.93 -1.91 14.57
N PRO A 50 -7.38 -1.24 13.51
CA PRO A 50 -8.63 -1.56 12.85
C PRO A 50 -8.74 -3.06 12.51
N ALA A 51 -9.89 -3.67 12.79
CA ALA A 51 -10.10 -5.11 12.63
C ALA A 51 -9.80 -5.65 11.22
N TRP A 52 -9.89 -4.81 10.19
CA TRP A 52 -9.60 -5.17 8.80
C TRP A 52 -8.10 -5.40 8.54
N ILE A 53 -7.22 -4.71 9.27
CA ILE A 53 -5.77 -4.88 9.17
C ILE A 53 -5.34 -6.17 9.85
N SER A 54 -5.93 -6.46 11.00
CA SER A 54 -5.67 -7.68 11.74
C SER A 54 -6.26 -8.93 11.07
N ASN A 55 -7.09 -8.76 10.02
CA ASN A 55 -7.66 -9.87 9.25
C ASN A 55 -6.89 -10.07 7.93
N PRO A 56 -6.03 -11.11 7.83
CA PRO A 56 -5.23 -11.35 6.63
C PRO A 56 -6.06 -11.56 5.37
N LYS A 57 -7.29 -12.11 5.49
CA LYS A 57 -8.16 -12.34 4.34
C LYS A 57 -8.67 -11.03 3.74
N ILE A 58 -9.04 -10.07 4.59
CA ILE A 58 -9.52 -8.76 4.14
C ILE A 58 -8.36 -7.97 3.56
N LEU A 59 -7.23 -7.91 4.25
CA LEU A 59 -6.04 -7.21 3.76
C LEU A 59 -5.61 -7.73 2.38
N ARG A 60 -5.52 -9.04 2.21
CA ARG A 60 -5.20 -9.67 0.92
C ARG A 60 -6.24 -9.36 -0.15
N SER A 61 -7.52 -9.35 0.20
CA SER A 61 -8.60 -8.99 -0.74
C SER A 61 -8.53 -7.53 -1.16
N ILE A 62 -8.16 -6.62 -0.26
CA ILE A 62 -7.89 -5.21 -0.58
C ILE A 62 -6.70 -5.11 -1.53
N CYS A 63 -5.58 -5.79 -1.24
CA CYS A 63 -4.41 -5.78 -2.11
C CYS A 63 -4.74 -6.33 -3.52
N GLN A 64 -5.53 -7.40 -3.59
CA GLN A 64 -6.04 -7.95 -4.84
C GLN A 64 -6.91 -6.94 -5.60
N ALA A 65 -7.82 -6.25 -4.89
CA ALA A 65 -8.68 -5.24 -5.50
C ALA A 65 -7.89 -4.05 -6.05
N VAL A 66 -6.91 -3.55 -5.29
CA VAL A 66 -6.02 -2.48 -5.72
C VAL A 66 -5.19 -2.91 -6.91
N ALA A 67 -4.63 -4.13 -6.89
CA ALA A 67 -3.86 -4.67 -8.01
C ALA A 67 -4.72 -4.80 -9.27
N SER A 68 -5.95 -5.30 -9.17
CA SER A 68 -6.89 -5.34 -10.29
C SER A 68 -7.22 -3.94 -10.80
N SER A 69 -7.51 -2.99 -9.89
CA SER A 69 -7.80 -1.59 -10.24
C SER A 69 -6.65 -0.98 -11.05
N LEU A 70 -5.40 -1.13 -10.58
CA LEU A 70 -4.19 -0.68 -11.27
C LEU A 70 -4.06 -1.25 -12.70
N GLN A 71 -4.52 -2.49 -12.94
CA GLN A 71 -4.45 -3.10 -14.28
C GLN A 71 -5.53 -2.62 -15.24
N ILE A 72 -6.71 -2.29 -14.73
CA ILE A 72 -7.86 -1.92 -15.59
C ILE A 72 -8.02 -0.41 -15.77
N THR A 73 -7.53 0.38 -14.83
CA THR A 73 -7.73 1.83 -14.80
C THR A 73 -6.60 2.56 -15.48
N THR A 74 -6.95 3.59 -16.25
CA THR A 74 -6.01 4.58 -16.78
C THR A 74 -6.14 5.92 -16.03
N ALA A 75 -6.89 5.96 -14.94
CA ALA A 75 -7.15 7.18 -14.17
C ALA A 75 -6.38 7.24 -12.85
N LEU A 76 -5.90 6.12 -12.32
CA LEU A 76 -5.26 6.07 -11.00
C LEU A 76 -3.87 6.68 -11.07
N VAL A 77 -3.69 7.76 -10.31
CA VAL A 77 -2.46 8.56 -10.26
C VAL A 77 -1.78 8.45 -8.89
N PHE A 78 -2.54 8.19 -7.83
CA PHE A 78 -2.05 8.16 -6.46
C PHE A 78 -2.49 6.89 -5.72
N LEU A 79 -1.51 6.12 -5.24
CA LEU A 79 -1.73 4.96 -4.37
C LEU A 79 -0.99 5.17 -3.05
N GLU A 80 -1.74 5.10 -1.94
CA GLU A 80 -1.17 5.14 -0.60
C GLU A 80 -1.63 3.95 0.25
N LEU A 81 -0.66 3.22 0.77
CA LEU A 81 -0.81 2.21 1.80
C LEU A 81 0.08 2.65 2.96
N LYS A 82 -0.52 3.05 4.08
CA LYS A 82 0.21 3.60 5.22
C LYS A 82 -0.01 2.78 6.48
N ASN A 83 1.08 2.39 7.13
CA ASN A 83 1.09 1.61 8.37
C ASN A 83 0.29 0.30 8.21
N ILE A 84 0.48 -0.41 7.10
CA ILE A 84 -0.20 -1.67 6.81
C ILE A 84 0.83 -2.80 6.86
N PRO A 85 0.59 -3.87 7.64
CA PRO A 85 1.50 -5.02 7.76
C PRO A 85 1.39 -5.91 6.51
N LEU A 86 1.93 -5.43 5.39
CA LEU A 86 1.97 -6.17 4.13
C LEU A 86 2.94 -7.34 4.25
N ILE A 87 2.46 -8.56 4.00
CA ILE A 87 3.34 -9.71 3.83
C ILE A 87 3.84 -9.79 2.39
N GLN A 88 4.88 -10.60 2.13
CA GLN A 88 5.47 -10.73 0.79
C GLN A 88 4.44 -11.09 -0.29
N ALA A 89 3.42 -11.91 0.03
CA ALA A 89 2.37 -12.27 -0.90
C ALA A 89 1.52 -11.06 -1.33
N ASP A 90 1.27 -10.12 -0.43
CA ASP A 90 0.53 -8.89 -0.70
C ASP A 90 1.36 -7.93 -1.56
N VAL A 91 2.65 -7.78 -1.25
CA VAL A 91 3.59 -6.99 -2.05
C VAL A 91 3.66 -7.52 -3.48
N ASN A 92 3.84 -8.84 -3.66
CA ASN A 92 3.88 -9.47 -4.98
C ASN A 92 2.57 -9.26 -5.76
N CYS A 93 1.42 -9.24 -5.07
CA CYS A 93 0.13 -8.95 -5.68
C CYS A 93 0.09 -7.50 -6.21
N LEU A 94 0.47 -6.53 -5.38
CA LEU A 94 0.52 -5.11 -5.75
C LEU A 94 1.50 -4.86 -6.91
N CYS A 95 2.67 -5.50 -6.89
CA CYS A 95 3.68 -5.39 -7.96
C CYS A 95 3.14 -5.81 -9.34
N LYS A 96 2.28 -6.83 -9.41
CA LYS A 96 1.61 -7.23 -10.67
C LYS A 96 0.68 -6.13 -11.19
N GLY A 97 0.04 -5.37 -10.29
CA GLY A 97 -0.76 -4.20 -10.67
C GLY A 97 0.11 -3.05 -11.15
N ILE A 98 1.10 -2.68 -10.34
CA ILE A 98 2.02 -1.57 -10.59
C ILE A 98 2.75 -1.74 -11.94
N ALA A 99 3.28 -2.94 -12.23
CA ALA A 99 4.02 -3.19 -13.47
C ALA A 99 3.19 -3.02 -14.76
N ASN A 100 1.86 -3.07 -14.67
CA ASN A 100 0.94 -2.92 -15.81
C ASN A 100 0.27 -1.55 -15.86
N ASN A 101 0.36 -0.75 -14.79
CA ASN A 101 -0.18 0.59 -14.78
C ASN A 101 0.80 1.58 -15.41
N ARG A 102 0.30 2.53 -16.19
CA ARG A 102 1.09 3.57 -16.86
C ARG A 102 0.73 4.99 -16.41
N THR A 103 -0.18 5.14 -15.45
CA THR A 103 -0.71 6.44 -15.02
C THR A 103 -0.36 6.79 -13.58
N LEU A 104 0.14 5.82 -12.81
CA LEU A 104 0.54 6.00 -11.42
C LEU A 104 1.76 6.93 -11.34
N ARG A 105 1.59 8.05 -10.64
CA ARG A 105 2.65 9.05 -10.42
C ARG A 105 3.15 9.07 -8.98
N HIS A 106 2.32 8.62 -8.04
CA HIS A 106 2.62 8.65 -6.61
C HIS A 106 2.36 7.29 -5.98
N LEU A 107 3.40 6.72 -5.38
CA LEU A 107 3.33 5.50 -4.57
C LEU A 107 3.82 5.80 -3.15
N SER A 108 2.97 5.56 -2.16
CA SER A 108 3.35 5.66 -0.75
C SER A 108 3.11 4.32 -0.05
N LEU A 109 4.16 3.77 0.54
CA LEU A 109 4.13 2.56 1.38
C LEU A 109 4.57 2.86 2.82
N ASN A 110 4.51 4.13 3.22
CA ASN A 110 5.01 4.64 4.50
C ASN A 110 4.57 3.76 5.69
N GLY A 111 5.54 3.29 6.48
CA GLY A 111 5.29 2.46 7.65
C GLY A 111 4.80 1.04 7.35
N CYS A 112 4.87 0.58 6.10
CA CYS A 112 4.60 -0.82 5.75
C CYS A 112 5.91 -1.61 5.81
N PRO A 113 6.07 -2.62 6.68
CA PRO A 113 7.33 -3.32 6.91
C PRO A 113 7.65 -4.33 5.79
N ILE A 114 7.87 -3.83 4.58
CA ILE A 114 8.09 -4.63 3.36
C ILE A 114 9.50 -5.23 3.29
N GLY A 115 10.48 -4.64 4.01
CA GLY A 115 11.87 -5.12 4.02
C GLY A 115 12.59 -5.04 2.68
N ASP A 116 13.81 -5.57 2.64
CA ASP A 116 14.68 -5.55 1.46
C ASP A 116 14.11 -6.37 0.29
N THR A 117 13.54 -7.54 0.57
CA THR A 117 12.89 -8.39 -0.44
C THR A 117 11.67 -7.71 -1.06
N GLY A 118 10.85 -7.05 -0.24
CA GLY A 118 9.67 -6.36 -0.72
C GLY A 118 10.03 -5.17 -1.61
N ILE A 119 11.00 -4.34 -1.20
CA ILE A 119 11.41 -3.19 -2.02
C ILE A 119 12.09 -3.61 -3.32
N ALA A 120 12.83 -4.72 -3.34
CA ALA A 120 13.41 -5.26 -4.57
C ALA A 120 12.32 -5.58 -5.63
N GLU A 121 11.24 -6.25 -5.21
CA GLU A 121 10.11 -6.57 -6.08
C GLU A 121 9.35 -5.32 -6.54
N ILE A 122 9.18 -4.33 -5.66
CA ILE A 122 8.57 -3.05 -6.02
C ILE A 122 9.44 -2.33 -7.06
N CYS A 123 10.76 -2.27 -6.86
CA CYS A 123 11.67 -1.65 -7.82
C CYS A 123 11.58 -2.34 -9.19
N ARG A 124 11.55 -3.68 -9.21
CA ARG A 124 11.35 -4.45 -10.45
C ARG A 124 10.04 -4.09 -11.17
N ALA A 125 8.95 -3.95 -10.43
CA ALA A 125 7.66 -3.54 -11.00
C ALA A 125 7.70 -2.09 -11.52
N LEU A 126 8.34 -1.18 -10.80
CA LEU A 126 8.44 0.23 -11.14
C LEU A 126 9.28 0.51 -12.39
N ARG A 127 10.15 -0.39 -12.82
CA ARG A 127 10.82 -0.30 -14.14
C ARG A 127 9.85 -0.22 -15.31
N HIS A 128 8.59 -0.63 -15.11
CA HIS A 128 7.52 -0.54 -16.11
C HIS A 128 6.55 0.63 -15.88
N ALA A 129 6.80 1.50 -14.88
CA ALA A 129 5.98 2.66 -14.55
C ALA A 129 6.76 3.97 -14.82
N PRO A 130 6.89 4.39 -16.09
CA PRO A 130 7.79 5.48 -16.49
C PRO A 130 7.39 6.86 -15.93
N ASP A 131 6.12 7.04 -15.59
CA ASP A 131 5.57 8.31 -15.12
C ASP A 131 5.59 8.46 -13.59
N LEU A 132 6.22 7.52 -12.86
CA LEU A 132 6.30 7.61 -11.41
C LEU A 132 7.18 8.80 -11.00
N ALA A 133 6.57 9.80 -10.38
CA ALA A 133 7.24 11.02 -9.94
C ALA A 133 7.70 10.95 -8.48
N THR A 134 6.98 10.23 -7.62
CA THR A 134 7.31 10.15 -6.19
C THR A 134 7.09 8.76 -5.62
N MET A 135 8.06 8.31 -4.82
CA MET A 135 7.97 7.09 -4.01
C MET A 135 8.27 7.41 -2.54
N ASN A 136 7.34 7.11 -1.65
CA ASN A 136 7.53 7.23 -0.19
C ASN A 136 7.63 5.84 0.45
N ILE A 137 8.79 5.58 1.04
CA ILE A 137 9.16 4.30 1.69
C ILE A 137 9.68 4.52 3.11
N SER A 138 9.35 5.66 3.76
CA SER A 138 9.81 5.90 5.13
C SER A 138 9.20 4.88 6.09
N GLY A 139 9.99 4.35 7.01
CA GLY A 139 9.52 3.37 8.00
C GLY A 139 9.22 1.98 7.43
N CYS A 140 9.78 1.63 6.27
CA CYS A 140 9.53 0.35 5.60
C CYS A 140 10.46 -0.82 5.99
N GLN A 141 11.29 -0.64 7.02
CA GLN A 141 12.31 -1.61 7.45
C GLN A 141 13.32 -1.99 6.34
N ILE A 142 13.67 -1.02 5.49
CA ILE A 142 14.65 -1.19 4.40
C ILE A 142 16.05 -0.94 4.94
N THR A 143 16.99 -1.83 4.63
CA THR A 143 18.39 -1.72 4.99
C THR A 143 19.23 -1.24 3.80
N GLN A 144 20.56 -1.25 3.95
CA GLN A 144 21.51 -0.99 2.88
C GLN A 144 21.33 -1.89 1.65
N ILE A 145 20.82 -3.12 1.82
CA ILE A 145 20.57 -4.05 0.71
C ILE A 145 19.42 -3.53 -0.15
N GLY A 146 18.27 -3.20 0.45
CA GLY A 146 17.15 -2.63 -0.27
C GLY A 146 17.46 -1.23 -0.84
N ALA A 147 18.30 -0.45 -0.16
CA ALA A 147 18.79 0.83 -0.68
C ALA A 147 19.54 0.69 -2.02
N ALA A 148 20.30 -0.39 -2.21
CA ALA A 148 20.97 -0.66 -3.48
C ALA A 148 19.97 -0.86 -4.64
N HIS A 149 18.87 -1.58 -4.40
CA HIS A 149 17.80 -1.76 -5.41
C HIS A 149 17.13 -0.43 -5.79
N ILE A 150 16.91 0.45 -4.81
CA ILE A 150 16.37 1.79 -5.06
C ILE A 150 17.37 2.62 -5.90
N ALA A 151 18.66 2.57 -5.56
CA ALA A 151 19.69 3.26 -6.32
C ALA A 151 19.77 2.77 -7.77
N GLU A 152 19.54 1.48 -8.03
CA GLU A 152 19.46 0.92 -9.38
C GLU A 152 18.18 1.27 -10.16
N LEU A 153 17.12 1.66 -9.46
CA LEU A 153 15.86 2.09 -10.08
C LEU A 153 15.94 3.54 -10.57
N ILE A 154 16.60 4.41 -9.81
CA ILE A 154 16.64 5.87 -10.05
C ILE A 154 17.81 6.33 -10.95
N LYS A 155 18.68 5.42 -11.36
CA LYS A 155 19.71 5.67 -12.38
C LYS A 155 19.07 5.88 -13.75
#